data_AF-A0A2V8PJJ6-F1
#
_entry.id   AF-A0A2V8PJJ6-F1
#
_cell.length_a   1.000
_cell.length_b   1.000
_cell.length_c   1.000
_cell.angle_alpha   90.00
_cell.angle_beta   90.00
_cell.angle_gamma   90.00
#
_symmetry.space_group_name_H-M   'P 1'
#
loop_
_entity.id
_entity.type
_entity.pdbx_description
1 polymer ?
#
loop_
_entity_poly.entity_id
_entity_poly.type
_entity_poly.pdbx_seq_one_letter_code
_entity_poly.pdbx_strand_id
1 'polypeptide(L)'
;MAAQPETPQSDKSPARTRPIELLTENGFIILRPWEIDGVPPPVTGKYSFLVRSPHEERERQILVEVADRVVTQIERYSRGRIVLCSSFWVCCAERHLATYVWENDDYPPDGKLNVDQLTPEDLDQATRWGTTGSLLT
;
A
#
# COMPACT_ATOMS: atom_id res chain seq x y z
N MET A 1 -12.51 -35.70 -40.48
CA MET A 1 -11.24 -35.10 -40.01
C MET A 1 -11.47 -34.63 -38.59
N ALA A 2 -10.75 -35.17 -37.61
CA ALA A 2 -10.97 -34.92 -36.19
C ALA A 2 -10.18 -33.69 -35.72
N ALA A 3 -10.81 -32.77 -35.00
CA ALA A 3 -10.16 -31.65 -34.34
C ALA A 3 -9.48 -32.14 -33.06
N GLN A 4 -8.18 -31.89 -32.91
CA GLN A 4 -7.43 -32.21 -31.69
C GLN A 4 -7.75 -31.19 -30.59
N PRO A 5 -7.89 -31.62 -29.32
CA PRO A 5 -8.03 -30.71 -28.20
C PRO A 5 -6.67 -30.09 -27.87
N GLU A 6 -6.61 -28.76 -27.97
CA GLU A 6 -5.48 -27.95 -27.55
C GLU A 6 -5.34 -28.05 -26.02
N THR A 7 -4.24 -28.61 -25.54
CA THR A 7 -3.93 -28.71 -24.12
C THR A 7 -3.32 -27.38 -23.66
N PRO A 8 -3.83 -26.74 -22.60
CA PRO A 8 -3.28 -25.48 -22.12
C PRO A 8 -1.87 -25.72 -21.59
N GLN A 9 -0.89 -25.12 -22.27
CA GLN A 9 0.51 -25.18 -21.91
C GLN A 9 0.70 -24.41 -20.60
N SER A 10 0.88 -25.16 -19.50
CA SER A 10 1.17 -24.60 -18.19
C SER A 10 2.53 -23.90 -18.24
N ASP A 11 2.49 -22.57 -18.25
CA ASP A 11 3.67 -21.72 -18.16
C ASP A 11 4.33 -21.94 -16.79
N LYS A 12 5.32 -22.85 -16.76
CA LYS A 12 6.17 -23.09 -15.59
C LYS A 12 7.29 -22.05 -15.54
N SER A 13 6.96 -20.77 -15.62
CA SER A 13 7.86 -19.75 -15.13
C SER A 13 7.89 -19.87 -13.60
N PRO A 14 9.06 -19.96 -12.94
CA PRO A 14 9.09 -19.75 -11.50
C PRO A 14 8.49 -18.37 -11.28
N ALA A 15 7.36 -18.31 -10.57
CA ALA A 15 6.75 -17.07 -10.16
C ALA A 15 7.76 -16.35 -9.27
N ARG A 16 8.65 -15.55 -9.88
CA ARG A 16 9.24 -14.41 -9.18
C ARG A 16 8.03 -13.59 -8.84
N THR A 17 7.58 -13.70 -7.60
CA THR A 17 6.52 -12.89 -7.02
C THR A 17 6.91 -11.45 -7.30
N ARG A 18 6.34 -10.87 -8.35
CA ARG A 18 6.56 -9.45 -8.61
C ARG A 18 5.92 -8.74 -7.41
N PRO A 19 6.62 -7.79 -6.79
CA PRO A 19 6.04 -6.99 -5.72
C PRO A 19 4.76 -6.34 -6.23
N ILE A 20 3.80 -6.09 -5.33
CA ILE A 20 2.58 -5.39 -5.71
C ILE A 20 2.96 -3.95 -6.03
N GLU A 21 2.65 -3.52 -7.24
CA GLU A 21 2.90 -2.15 -7.72
C GLU A 21 1.55 -1.43 -7.78
N LEU A 22 1.47 -0.22 -7.20
CA LEU A 22 0.32 0.66 -7.38
C LEU A 22 0.63 1.65 -8.51
N LEU A 23 -0.17 1.63 -9.56
CA LEU A 23 -0.11 2.58 -10.67
C LEU A 23 -1.22 3.63 -10.50
N THR A 24 -0.84 4.90 -10.42
CA THR A 24 -1.81 6.02 -10.41
C THR A 24 -2.26 6.35 -11.83
N GLU A 25 -3.38 7.07 -11.97
CA GLU A 25 -3.92 7.45 -13.28
C GLU A 25 -2.99 8.38 -14.08
N ASN A 26 -2.20 9.22 -13.39
CA ASN A 26 -1.18 10.06 -14.02
C ASN A 26 0.14 9.31 -14.28
N GLY A 27 0.23 8.01 -13.98
CA GLY A 27 1.36 7.17 -14.37
C GLY A 27 2.49 7.06 -13.34
N PHE A 28 2.29 7.52 -12.11
CA PHE A 28 3.23 7.24 -11.02
C PHE A 28 3.12 5.79 -10.59
N ILE A 29 4.27 5.17 -10.32
CA ILE A 29 4.36 3.81 -9.79
C ILE A 29 4.84 3.89 -8.35
N ILE A 30 4.11 3.27 -7.43
CA ILE A 30 4.46 3.17 -6.01
C ILE A 30 4.77 1.72 -5.69
N LEU A 31 5.93 1.50 -5.07
CA LEU A 31 6.45 0.18 -4.69
C LEU A 31 6.67 0.11 -3.18
N ARG A 32 6.48 -1.09 -2.63
CA ARG A 32 6.72 -1.43 -1.22
C ARG A 32 8.06 -2.16 -1.09
N PRO A 33 9.18 -1.47 -0.79
CA PRO A 33 10.50 -2.09 -0.77
C PRO A 33 10.60 -3.31 0.16
N TRP A 34 9.88 -3.33 1.29
CA TRP A 34 9.90 -4.50 2.18
C TRP A 34 9.30 -5.77 1.55
N GLU A 35 8.35 -5.65 0.61
CA GLU A 35 7.81 -6.81 -0.12
C GLU A 35 8.82 -7.33 -1.17
N ILE A 36 9.67 -6.44 -1.71
CA ILE A 36 10.76 -6.79 -2.63
C ILE A 36 11.86 -7.54 -1.89
N ASP A 37 12.24 -7.01 -0.73
CA ASP A 37 13.32 -7.54 0.11
C ASP A 37 12.88 -8.78 0.92
N GLY A 38 11.58 -9.10 0.94
CA GLY A 38 11.01 -10.21 1.70
C GLY A 38 11.08 -10.02 3.22
N VAL A 39 11.07 -8.77 3.68
CA VAL A 39 11.12 -8.39 5.10
C VAL A 39 9.75 -7.94 5.60
N PRO A 40 9.47 -8.02 6.91
CA PRO A 40 8.17 -7.61 7.45
C PRO A 40 7.92 -6.10 7.24
N PRO A 41 6.65 -5.68 7.13
CA PRO A 41 6.28 -4.27 7.04
C PRO A 41 6.78 -3.45 8.25
N PRO A 42 7.00 -2.14 8.07
CA PRO A 42 7.38 -1.24 9.16
C PRO A 42 6.37 -1.25 10.31
N VAL A 43 6.88 -1.12 11.53
CA VAL A 43 6.06 -1.18 12.77
C VAL A 43 5.92 0.17 13.48
N THR A 44 6.50 1.22 12.92
CA THR A 44 6.72 2.51 13.61
C THR A 44 5.72 3.60 13.23
N GLY A 45 4.75 3.31 12.36
CA GLY A 45 3.90 4.34 11.74
C GLY A 45 4.63 5.15 10.66
N LYS A 46 5.82 4.71 10.25
CA LYS A 46 6.64 5.31 9.20
C LYS A 46 6.85 4.29 8.08
N TYR A 47 6.36 4.61 6.89
CA TYR A 47 6.35 3.70 5.74
C TYR A 47 7.16 4.33 4.60
N SER A 48 8.26 3.67 4.21
CA SER A 48 9.09 4.11 3.09
C SER A 48 8.65 3.43 1.81
N PHE A 49 8.23 4.20 0.81
CA PHE A 49 7.89 3.72 -0.52
C PHE A 49 8.94 4.14 -1.53
N LEU A 50 9.10 3.35 -2.60
CA LEU A 50 9.83 3.80 -3.79
C LEU A 50 8.81 4.29 -4.81
N VAL A 51 8.98 5.52 -5.28
CA VAL A 51 8.04 6.16 -6.21
C VAL A 51 8.76 6.49 -7.51
N ARG A 52 8.26 6.00 -8.62
CA ARG A 52 8.72 6.33 -9.97
C ARG A 52 7.73 7.26 -10.65
N SER A 53 8.22 8.39 -11.14
CA SER A 53 7.43 9.34 -11.93
C SER A 53 7.31 8.85 -13.38
N PRO A 54 6.22 9.16 -14.10
CA PRO A 54 6.12 8.92 -15.53
C PRO A 54 7.14 9.75 -16.35
N HIS A 55 7.67 10.82 -15.78
CA HIS A 55 8.56 11.77 -16.45
C HIS A 55 10.05 11.51 -16.16
N GLU A 56 10.36 10.74 -15.12
CA GLU A 56 11.73 10.48 -14.68
C GLU A 56 12.00 8.98 -14.61
N GLU A 57 13.18 8.55 -15.08
CA GLU A 57 13.58 7.14 -15.04
C GLU A 57 13.95 6.66 -13.62
N ARG A 58 14.21 7.59 -12.69
CA ARG A 58 14.71 7.27 -11.35
C ARG A 58 13.58 7.20 -10.34
N GLU A 59 13.65 6.18 -9.49
CA GLU A 59 12.81 6.08 -8.29
C GLU A 59 13.32 7.03 -7.20
N ARG A 60 12.38 7.60 -6.45
CA ARG A 60 12.66 8.37 -5.23
C ARG A 60 12.06 7.66 -4.03
N GLN A 61 12.82 7.56 -2.96
CA GLN A 61 12.32 7.06 -1.69
C GLN A 61 11.48 8.15 -1.02
N ILE A 62 10.22 7.85 -0.74
CA ILE A 62 9.28 8.76 -0.06
C ILE A 62 8.89 8.15 1.28
N LEU A 63 9.06 8.93 2.36
CA LEU A 63 8.65 8.56 3.70
C LEU A 63 7.24 9.07 3.98
N VAL A 64 6.30 8.15 4.23
CA VAL A 64 4.98 8.48 4.73
C VAL A 64 4.96 8.28 6.24
N GLU A 65 4.73 9.36 7.00
CA GLU A 65 4.66 9.33 8.46
C GLU A 65 3.23 9.60 8.93
N VAL A 66 2.66 8.64 9.66
CA VAL A 66 1.33 8.77 10.25
C VAL A 66 1.45 9.48 11.58
N ALA A 67 0.70 10.58 11.76
CA ALA A 67 0.71 11.33 13.00
C ALA A 67 0.14 10.49 14.16
N ASP A 68 0.72 10.64 15.36
CA ASP A 68 0.28 9.92 16.57
C ASP A 68 -1.22 10.10 16.87
N ARG A 69 -1.77 11.30 16.60
CA ARG A 69 -3.21 11.58 16.72
C ARG A 69 -4.07 10.67 15.83
N VAL A 70 -3.59 10.35 14.63
CA VAL A 70 -4.28 9.50 13.66
C VAL A 70 -4.22 8.04 14.13
N VAL A 71 -3.06 7.60 14.63
CA VAL A 71 -2.90 6.28 15.24
C VAL A 71 -3.86 6.12 16.41
N THR A 72 -3.84 7.06 17.35
CA THR A 72 -4.74 7.09 18.52
C THR A 72 -6.22 7.09 18.11
N GLN A 73 -6.58 7.80 17.04
CA GLN A 73 -7.94 7.81 16.52
C GLN A 73 -8.38 6.42 16.04
N ILE A 74 -7.56 5.74 15.24
CA ILE A 74 -7.86 4.37 14.78
C ILE A 74 -7.81 3.38 15.93
N GLU A 75 -6.91 3.51 16.90
CA GLU A 75 -6.89 2.64 18.07
C GLU A 75 -8.20 2.73 18.86
N ARG A 76 -8.72 3.93 19.09
CA ARG A 76 -10.03 4.13 19.74
C ARG A 76 -11.16 3.54 18.90
N TYR A 77 -11.15 3.80 17.60
CA TYR A 77 -12.20 3.37 16.69
C TYR A 77 -12.23 1.84 16.49
N SER A 78 -11.06 1.22 16.42
CA SER A 78 -10.88 -0.22 16.24
C SER A 78 -10.78 -1.01 17.54
N ARG A 79 -10.79 -0.35 18.71
CA ARG A 79 -10.51 -0.94 20.04
C ARG A 79 -9.14 -1.64 20.10
N GLY A 80 -8.12 -1.03 19.51
CA GLY A 80 -6.73 -1.51 19.52
C GLY A 80 -6.48 -2.76 18.68
N ARG A 81 -7.40 -3.14 17.79
CA ARG A 81 -7.26 -4.37 16.97
C ARG A 81 -6.31 -4.21 15.79
N ILE A 82 -6.02 -2.99 15.37
CA ILE A 82 -5.23 -2.70 14.18
C ILE A 82 -3.82 -2.29 14.60
N VAL A 83 -2.87 -3.23 14.52
CA VAL A 83 -1.45 -2.99 14.80
C VAL A 83 -0.77 -2.23 13.67
N LEU A 84 0.27 -1.44 13.95
CA LEU A 84 0.95 -0.58 12.95
C LEU A 84 1.53 -1.35 11.76
N CYS A 85 1.99 -2.58 11.93
CA CYS A 85 2.48 -3.40 10.81
C CYS A 85 1.38 -4.03 9.95
N SER A 86 0.11 -3.78 10.26
CA SER A 86 -1.01 -4.36 9.51
C SER A 86 -1.11 -3.79 8.10
N SER A 87 -1.64 -4.61 7.19
CA SER A 87 -1.92 -4.17 5.82
C SER A 87 -2.86 -2.97 5.76
N PHE A 88 -3.68 -2.74 6.79
CA PHE A 88 -4.49 -1.53 6.91
C PHE A 88 -3.61 -0.27 6.85
N TRP A 89 -2.59 -0.17 7.71
CA TRP A 89 -1.76 1.03 7.77
C TRP A 89 -0.84 1.16 6.56
N VAL A 90 -0.35 0.04 6.04
CA VAL A 90 0.41 0.02 4.79
C VAL A 90 -0.43 0.59 3.64
N CYS A 91 -1.65 0.08 3.43
CA CYS A 91 -2.54 0.55 2.38
C CYS A 91 -3.02 1.99 2.64
N CYS A 92 -3.22 2.39 3.89
CA CYS A 92 -3.55 3.76 4.25
C CYS A 92 -2.43 4.71 3.81
N ALA A 93 -1.20 4.45 4.23
CA ALA A 93 -0.04 5.27 3.86
C ALA A 93 0.18 5.32 2.34
N GLU A 94 0.03 4.18 1.65
CA GLU A 94 0.15 4.09 0.20
C GLU A 94 -0.93 4.89 -0.52
N ARG A 95 -2.19 4.85 -0.06
CA ARG A 95 -3.30 5.60 -0.66
C ARG A 95 -3.11 7.11 -0.51
N HIS A 96 -2.71 7.58 0.67
CA HIS A 96 -2.41 9.00 0.89
C HIS A 96 -1.28 9.47 -0.02
N LEU A 97 -0.24 8.64 -0.21
CA LEU A 97 0.83 8.93 -1.16
C LEU A 97 0.34 8.94 -2.62
N ALA A 98 -0.48 7.96 -3.01
CA ALA A 98 -1.07 7.89 -4.34
C ALA A 98 -1.93 9.11 -4.65
N THR A 99 -2.76 9.55 -3.69
CA THR A 99 -3.55 10.77 -3.80
C THR A 99 -2.65 11.98 -3.96
N TYR A 100 -1.61 12.13 -3.13
CA TYR A 100 -0.70 13.27 -3.23
C TYR A 100 -0.06 13.39 -4.61
N VAL A 101 0.57 12.32 -5.11
CA VAL A 101 1.30 12.36 -6.39
C VAL A 101 0.34 12.48 -7.59
N TRP A 102 -0.91 12.04 -7.44
CA TRP A 102 -1.94 12.25 -8.44
C TRP A 102 -2.44 13.71 -8.46
N GLU A 103 -2.70 14.32 -7.31
CA GLU A 103 -3.20 15.69 -7.21
C GLU A 103 -2.13 16.74 -7.55
N ASN A 104 -0.88 16.50 -7.17
CA ASN A 104 0.21 17.47 -7.31
C ASN A 104 1.07 17.25 -8.56
N ASP A 105 0.92 16.09 -9.21
CA ASP A 105 1.75 15.65 -10.36
C ASP A 105 3.26 15.70 -10.08
N ASP A 106 3.65 15.62 -8.81
CA ASP A 106 5.04 15.71 -8.34
C ASP A 106 5.19 14.99 -6.98
N TYR A 107 6.44 14.81 -6.57
CA TYR A 107 6.81 14.23 -5.29
C TYR A 107 6.59 15.24 -4.14
N PRO A 108 6.38 14.75 -2.91
CA PRO A 108 6.50 15.60 -1.74
C PRO A 108 7.89 16.26 -1.68
N PRO A 109 7.99 17.58 -1.47
CA PRO A 109 9.23 18.35 -1.68
C PRO A 109 10.38 17.90 -0.77
N ASP A 110 10.07 17.45 0.45
CA ASP A 110 11.07 16.95 1.41
C ASP A 110 11.28 15.44 1.34
N GLY A 111 10.75 14.77 0.31
CA GLY A 111 10.69 13.31 0.23
C GLY A 111 9.84 12.70 1.36
N LYS A 112 8.97 13.50 1.97
CA LYS A 112 8.15 13.12 3.12
C LYS A 112 6.71 13.59 2.97
N LEU A 113 5.78 12.70 3.26
CA LEU A 113 4.35 12.99 3.38
C LEU A 113 3.90 12.72 4.81
N ASN A 114 3.21 13.67 5.44
CA ASN A 114 2.63 13.46 6.77
C ASN A 114 1.13 13.16 6.62
N VAL A 115 0.68 12.01 7.14
CA VAL A 115 -0.73 11.66 7.21
C VAL A 115 -1.27 12.13 8.55
N ASP A 116 -1.93 13.27 8.51
CA ASP A 116 -2.33 14.00 9.71
C ASP A 116 -3.85 14.04 9.91
N GLN A 117 -4.60 13.60 8.89
CA GLN A 117 -6.04 13.36 8.89
C GLN A 117 -6.37 12.09 8.11
N LEU A 118 -7.46 11.44 8.49
CA LEU A 118 -7.98 10.25 7.80
C LEU A 118 -9.09 10.67 6.83
N THR A 119 -9.11 10.03 5.67
CA THR A 119 -10.23 10.14 4.74
C THR A 119 -11.44 9.34 5.25
N PRO A 120 -12.67 9.63 4.77
CA PRO A 120 -13.82 8.77 5.04
C PRO A 120 -13.61 7.32 4.62
N GLU A 121 -12.87 7.10 3.53
CA GLU A 121 -12.51 5.76 3.05
C GLU A 121 -11.63 5.01 4.06
N ASP A 122 -10.64 5.69 4.67
CA ASP A 122 -9.80 5.08 5.71
C ASP A 122 -10.62 4.59 6.91
N LEU A 123 -11.62 5.38 7.32
CA LEU A 123 -12.49 5.03 8.44
C LEU A 123 -13.41 3.84 8.11
N ASP A 124 -13.94 3.77 6.89
CA ASP A 124 -14.72 2.60 6.42
C ASP A 124 -13.85 1.33 6.45
N GLN A 125 -12.65 1.41 5.88
CA GLN A 125 -11.70 0.29 5.84
C GLN A 125 -11.32 -0.17 7.25
N ALA A 126 -11.06 0.77 8.17
CA ALA A 126 -10.76 0.45 9.57
C ALA A 126 -11.93 -0.28 10.27
N THR A 127 -13.18 0.09 9.94
CA THR A 127 -14.38 -0.58 10.47
C THR A 127 -14.42 -2.05 10.04
N ARG A 128 -14.19 -2.29 8.75
CA ARG A 128 -14.26 -3.63 8.14
C ARG A 128 -13.13 -4.54 8.63
N TRP A 129 -11.96 -3.97 8.89
CA TRP A 129 -10.81 -4.71 9.39
C TRP A 129 -11.06 -5.36 10.77
N GLY A 130 -11.88 -4.73 11.61
CA GLY A 130 -12.28 -5.28 12.89
C GLY A 130 -13.20 -6.51 12.79
N THR A 131 -13.93 -6.67 11.69
CA THR A 131 -15.01 -7.67 11.59
C THR A 131 -14.52 -9.02 11.07
N THR A 132 -13.38 -9.07 10.36
CA THR A 132 -12.86 -10.28 9.70
C THR A 132 -12.36 -11.37 10.67
N GLY A 133 -12.30 -11.10 11.98
CA GLY A 133 -11.90 -12.08 13.00
C GLY A 133 -13.03 -12.93 13.59
N SER A 134 -14.29 -12.73 13.20
CA SER A 134 -15.45 -13.37 13.85
C SER A 134 -16.16 -14.39 12.96
N LEU A 135 -15.42 -15.29 12.30
CA LEU A 135 -15.99 -16.46 11.60
C LEU A 135 -15.22 -17.75 11.90
N LEU A 136 -14.73 -17.90 13.12
CA LEU A 136 -14.32 -19.19 13.68
C LEU A 136 -14.69 -19.22 15.16
N THR A 137 -15.93 -19.61 15.47
CA THR A 137 -16.30 -20.13 16.80
C THR A 137 -17.37 -21.20 16.62
#